data_AF-A0A645GU60-F1
#
_entry.id   AF-A0A645GU60-F1
#
_cell.length_a   1.000
_cell.length_b   1.000
_cell.length_c   1.000
_cell.angle_alpha   90.00
_cell.angle_beta   90.00
_cell.angle_gamma   90.00
#
_symmetry.space_group_name_H-M   'P 1'
#
loop_
_entity.id
_entity.type
_entity.pdbx_description
1 polymer ?
#
loop_
_entity_poly.entity_id
_entity_poly.type
_entity_poly.pdbx_seq_one_letter_code
_entity_poly.pdbx_strand_id
1 'polypeptide(L)'
;MLSFICMYKNSDWQKHSYVALCGLSEQAMVKQLENNENLKTVVLCLDNDTAGHKASDKFEKLLDEREVTVKHLLPILKDFNEDLQEQQREPKQAMSLNMA
;
A
#
# COMPACT_ATOMS: atom_id res chain seq x y z
N MET A 1 4.83 -3.66 1.05
CA MET A 1 4.21 -3.95 2.37
C MET A 1 5.12 -3.57 3.56
N LEU A 2 6.35 -4.07 3.68
CA LEU A 2 7.19 -3.74 4.85
C LEU A 2 7.45 -2.24 5.02
N SER A 3 7.71 -1.50 3.93
CA SER A 3 7.89 -0.06 3.98
C SER A 3 6.66 0.67 4.56
N PHE A 4 5.45 0.21 4.22
CA PHE A 4 4.21 0.71 4.83
C PHE A 4 4.22 0.52 6.35
N ILE A 5 4.48 -0.70 6.84
CA ILE A 5 4.54 -0.96 8.30
C ILE A 5 5.62 -0.09 8.96
N CYS A 6 6.77 0.08 8.33
CA CYS A 6 7.85 0.94 8.84
C CYS A 6 7.41 2.40 8.99
N MET A 7 6.66 2.94 8.02
CA MET A 7 6.11 4.31 8.10
C MET A 7 5.11 4.45 9.26
N TYR A 8 4.34 3.40 9.54
CA TYR A 8 3.33 3.36 10.58
C TYR A 8 3.77 2.60 11.85
N LYS A 9 5.07 2.45 12.09
CA LYS A 9 5.61 1.60 13.18
C LYS A 9 5.17 2.01 14.59
N ASN A 10 4.84 3.29 14.76
CA ASN A 10 4.39 3.89 16.03
C ASN A 10 2.85 4.00 16.13
N SER A 11 2.12 3.41 15.18
CA SER A 11 0.65 3.31 15.23
C SER A 11 0.21 1.89 15.58
N ASP A 12 -1.10 1.67 15.61
CA ASP A 12 -1.74 0.38 15.91
C ASP A 12 -1.66 -0.65 14.76
N TRP A 13 -0.58 -0.67 13.99
CA TRP A 13 -0.44 -1.54 12.80
C TRP A 13 -0.70 -3.02 13.09
N GLN A 14 -0.35 -3.50 14.29
CA GLN A 14 -0.55 -4.90 14.70
C GLN A 14 -2.03 -5.31 14.84
N LYS A 15 -2.96 -4.37 14.92
CA LYS A 15 -4.41 -4.66 15.02
C LYS A 15 -5.03 -5.04 13.67
N HIS A 16 -4.26 -4.99 12.58
CA HIS A 16 -4.74 -5.24 11.23
C HIS A 16 -4.17 -6.53 10.64
N SER A 17 -4.93 -7.11 9.71
CA SER A 17 -4.50 -8.24 8.89
C SER A 17 -3.82 -7.73 7.61
N TYR A 18 -2.78 -8.42 7.16
CA TYR A 18 -2.05 -8.04 5.96
C TYR A 18 -1.82 -9.23 5.05
N VAL A 19 -1.87 -8.98 3.75
CA VAL A 19 -1.57 -9.96 2.71
C VAL A 19 -0.76 -9.29 1.61
N ALA A 20 0.32 -9.92 1.18
CA ALA A 20 1.06 -9.51 -0.01
C ALA A 20 0.60 -10.36 -1.19
N LEU A 21 0.28 -9.71 -2.31
CA LEU A 21 -0.19 -10.41 -3.51
C LEU A 21 0.93 -11.05 -4.34
N CYS A 22 2.19 -10.65 -4.09
CA CYS A 22 3.37 -11.08 -4.85
C CYS A 22 3.22 -10.88 -6.38
N GLY A 23 2.54 -9.81 -6.78
CA GLY A 23 2.13 -9.51 -8.16
C GLY A 23 0.74 -8.88 -8.19
N LEU A 24 0.09 -8.88 -9.35
CA LEU A 24 -1.28 -8.36 -9.54
C LEU A 24 -2.33 -9.47 -9.66
N SER A 25 -2.15 -10.54 -8.87
CA SER A 25 -3.10 -11.64 -8.77
C SER A 25 -3.98 -11.47 -7.53
N GLU A 26 -5.30 -11.59 -7.70
CA GLU A 26 -6.29 -11.52 -6.62
C GLU A 26 -6.26 -12.73 -5.67
N GLN A 27 -5.64 -13.83 -6.08
CA GLN A 27 -5.81 -15.14 -5.45
C GLN A 27 -5.46 -15.15 -3.96
N ALA A 28 -4.35 -14.49 -3.58
CA ALA A 28 -3.93 -14.42 -2.18
C ALA A 28 -4.94 -13.67 -1.30
N MET A 29 -5.47 -12.54 -1.80
CA MET A 29 -6.50 -11.75 -1.12
C MET A 29 -7.81 -12.53 -1.01
N VAL A 30 -8.28 -13.12 -2.11
CA VAL A 30 -9.51 -13.92 -2.13
C VAL A 30 -9.41 -15.07 -1.15
N LYS A 31 -8.28 -15.79 -1.14
CA LYS A 31 -8.06 -16.90 -0.22
C LYS A 31 -8.04 -16.46 1.24
N GLN A 32 -7.49 -15.28 1.53
CA GLN A 32 -7.51 -14.72 2.88
C GLN A 32 -8.93 -14.42 3.35
N LEU A 33 -9.79 -13.88 2.47
CA LEU A 33 -11.19 -13.59 2.79
C LEU A 33 -12.01 -14.87 2.99
N GLU A 34 -11.81 -15.89 2.15
CA GLU A 34 -12.46 -17.20 2.31
C GLU A 34 -12.09 -17.88 3.63
N ASN A 35 -10.82 -17.78 4.05
CA ASN A 35 -10.36 -18.37 5.30
C ASN A 35 -10.81 -17.56 6.54
N ASN A 36 -11.31 -16.34 6.37
CA ASN A 36 -11.65 -15.43 7.47
C ASN A 36 -12.95 -14.67 7.17
N GLU A 37 -14.09 -15.34 7.30
CA GLU A 37 -15.41 -14.84 6.91
C GLU A 37 -15.85 -13.54 7.62
N ASN A 38 -15.24 -13.24 8.77
CA ASN A 38 -15.48 -12.02 9.57
C ASN A 38 -14.81 -10.77 8.99
N LEU A 39 -13.89 -10.92 8.02
CA LEU A 39 -13.28 -9.78 7.36
C LEU A 39 -14.28 -9.17 6.37
N LYS A 40 -14.78 -7.97 6.70
CA LYS A 40 -15.75 -7.23 5.88
C LYS A 40 -15.18 -5.97 5.23
N THR A 41 -13.90 -5.70 5.44
CA THR A 41 -13.24 -4.51 4.88
C THR A 41 -11.86 -4.86 4.38
N VAL A 42 -11.56 -4.41 3.17
CA VAL A 42 -10.23 -4.50 2.54
C VAL A 42 -9.73 -3.10 2.25
N VAL A 43 -8.45 -2.86 2.55
CA VAL A 43 -7.74 -1.65 2.13
C VAL A 43 -6.75 -2.05 1.05
N LEU A 44 -6.94 -1.53 -0.17
CA LEU A 44 -6.06 -1.74 -1.30
C LEU A 44 -4.90 -0.75 -1.24
N CYS A 45 -3.68 -1.29 -1.25
CA CYS A 45 -2.43 -0.56 -1.10
C CYS A 45 -1.46 -0.92 -2.25
N LEU A 46 -1.92 -0.77 -3.49
CA LEU A 46 -1.11 -1.04 -4.69
C LEU A 46 -0.24 0.16 -5.07
N ASP A 47 0.73 -0.08 -5.95
CA ASP A 47 1.59 0.95 -6.52
C ASP A 47 0.75 2.03 -7.22
N ASN A 48 1.15 3.29 -7.05
CA ASN A 48 0.55 4.45 -7.70
C ASN A 48 1.08 4.59 -9.14
N ASP A 49 0.81 3.56 -9.94
CA ASP A 49 1.12 3.52 -11.36
C ASP A 49 -0.06 2.97 -12.17
N THR A 50 0.09 2.95 -13.50
CA THR A 50 -0.98 2.50 -14.41
C THR A 50 -1.40 1.06 -14.14
N ALA A 51 -0.47 0.17 -13.80
CA ALA A 51 -0.77 -1.24 -13.58
C ALA A 51 -1.46 -1.45 -12.22
N GLY A 52 -0.97 -0.77 -11.18
CA GLY A 52 -1.59 -0.74 -9.86
C GLY A 52 -3.02 -0.21 -9.89
N HIS A 53 -3.28 0.92 -10.56
CA HIS A 53 -4.63 1.47 -10.68
C HIS A 53 -5.61 0.52 -11.39
N LYS A 54 -5.19 -0.08 -12.51
CA LYS A 54 -6.04 -1.05 -13.23
C LYS A 54 -6.35 -2.27 -12.38
N ALA A 55 -5.38 -2.75 -11.60
CA ALA A 55 -5.59 -3.87 -10.68
C ALA A 55 -6.50 -3.46 -9.51
N SER A 56 -6.34 -2.27 -8.95
CA SER A 56 -7.23 -1.71 -7.93
C SER A 56 -8.68 -1.66 -8.41
N ASP A 57 -8.93 -1.13 -9.61
CA ASP A 57 -10.29 -1.07 -10.20
C ASP A 57 -10.88 -2.47 -10.41
N LYS A 58 -10.05 -3.44 -10.83
CA LYS A 58 -10.47 -4.84 -10.98
C LYS A 58 -10.84 -5.45 -9.62
N PHE A 59 -10.01 -5.25 -8.62
CA PHE A 59 -10.19 -5.82 -7.29
C PHE A 59 -11.37 -5.19 -6.56
N GLU A 60 -11.59 -3.89 -6.72
CA GLU A 60 -12.75 -3.20 -6.14
C GLU A 60 -14.06 -3.82 -6.62
N LYS A 61 -14.24 -3.98 -7.94
CA LYS A 61 -15.42 -4.64 -8.51
C LYS A 61 -15.62 -6.06 -7.97
N LEU A 62 -14.53 -6.85 -7.89
CA LEU A 62 -14.58 -8.22 -7.39
C LEU A 62 -14.97 -8.29 -5.91
N LEU A 63 -14.55 -7.31 -5.10
CA LEU A 63 -14.85 -7.24 -3.67
C LEU A 63 -16.26 -6.70 -3.41
N ASP A 64 -16.72 -5.74 -4.22
CA ASP A 64 -18.08 -5.22 -4.18
C ASP A 64 -19.10 -6.32 -4.47
N GLU A 65 -18.84 -7.17 -5.46
CA GLU A 65 -19.66 -8.37 -5.77
C GLU A 65 -19.74 -9.36 -4.59
N ARG A 66 -18.78 -9.29 -3.66
CA ARG A 66 -18.71 -10.13 -2.45
C ARG A 66 -19.20 -9.40 -1.20
N GLU A 67 -19.80 -8.22 -1.35
CA GLU A 67 -20.28 -7.37 -0.25
C GLU A 67 -19.17 -7.00 0.76
N VAL A 68 -17.93 -6.90 0.29
CA VAL A 68 -16.77 -6.48 1.09
C VAL A 68 -16.54 -5.00 0.86
N THR A 69 -16.49 -4.21 1.95
CA THR A 69 -16.18 -2.79 1.85
C THR A 69 -14.74 -2.58 1.38
N VAL A 70 -14.56 -1.79 0.33
CA VAL A 70 -13.23 -1.47 -0.22
C VAL A 70 -12.83 -0.05 0.17
N LYS A 71 -11.56 0.13 0.54
CA LYS A 71 -10.91 1.44 0.68
C LYS A 71 -9.59 1.41 -0.07
N HIS A 72 -9.13 2.59 -0.48
CA HIS A 72 -7.83 2.74 -1.12
C HIS A 72 -6.90 3.56 -0.23
N LEU A 73 -5.65 3.13 -0.15
CA LEU A 73 -4.57 3.88 0.48
C LEU A 73 -3.38 3.85 -0.46
N LEU A 74 -3.16 4.96 -1.15
CA LEU A 74 -2.13 5.08 -2.16
C LEU A 74 -0.87 5.75 -1.59
N PRO A 75 0.31 5.35 -2.08
CA PRO A 75 1.54 6.10 -1.86
C PRO A 75 1.51 7.43 -2.62
N ILE A 76 2.31 8.40 -2.16
CA ILE A 76 2.44 9.71 -2.81
C ILE A 76 3.29 9.58 -4.08
N LEU A 77 4.43 8.90 -3.96
CA LEU A 77 5.29 8.51 -5.07
C LEU A 77 4.81 7.18 -5.68
N LYS A 78 5.67 6.44 -6.40
CA LYS A 78 5.26 5.22 -7.09
C LYS A 78 4.83 4.12 -6.11
N ASP A 79 5.54 3.95 -5.01
CA ASP A 79 5.26 2.94 -3.99
C ASP A 79 5.61 3.44 -2.57
N PHE A 80 5.12 2.74 -1.54
CA PHE A 80 5.40 3.09 -0.14
C PHE A 80 6.89 2.99 0.23
N ASN A 81 7.71 2.30 -0.58
CA ASN A 81 9.14 2.26 -0.35
C ASN A 81 9.80 3.58 -0.80
N GLU A 82 9.41 4.11 -1.96
CA GLU A 82 9.84 5.43 -2.40
C GLU A 82 9.39 6.52 -1.43
N ASP A 83 8.14 6.46 -0.93
CA ASP A 83 7.67 7.40 0.10
C ASP A 83 8.52 7.34 1.37
N LEU A 84 8.83 6.13 1.86
CA LEU A 84 9.68 5.96 3.03
C LEU A 84 11.09 6.50 2.80
N GLN A 85 11.66 6.29 1.61
CA GLN A 85 12.97 6.83 1.24
C GLN A 85 12.96 8.36 1.20
N GLU A 86 11.91 8.97 0.67
CA GLU A 86 11.76 10.42 0.61
C GLU A 86 11.61 11.02 2.02
N GLN A 87 10.83 10.38 2.91
CA GLN A 87 10.70 10.81 4.30
C GLN A 87 12.01 10.77 5.09
N GLN A 88 12.94 9.88 4.70
CA GLN A 88 14.24 9.74 5.35
C GLN A 88 15.36 10.57 4.70
N ARG A 89 15.09 11.23 3.56
CA ARG A 89 16.07 12.15 2.99
C ARG A 89 16.18 13.38 3.89
N GLU A 90 17.36 13.57 4.48
CA GLU A 90 17.70 14.85 5.09
C GLU A 90 17.67 15.95 4.03
N PRO A 91 17.29 17.20 4.39
CA PRO A 91 17.38 18.32 3.47
C PRO A 91 18.84 18.43 3.00
N LYS A 92 19.06 18.26 1.69
CA LYS A 92 20.38 18.43 1.07
C LYS A 92 20.88 19.82 1.49
N GLN A 93 21.94 19.89 2.30
CA GLN A 93 22.67 21.12 2.53
C GLN A 93 22.98 21.72 1.16
N ALA A 94 22.45 22.92 0.91
CA ALA A 94 22.80 23.69 -0.27
C ALA A 94 24.32 23.89 -0.22
N MET A 95 25.06 23.20 -1.08
CA MET A 95 26.48 23.46 -1.24
C MET A 95 26.62 24.86 -1.83
N SER A 96 26.79 25.86 -0.97
CA SER A 96 27.33 27.15 -1.36
C SER A 96 28.77 26.92 -1.80
N LEU A 97 29.00 26.80 -3.11
CA LEU A 97 30.32 27.01 -3.67
C LEU A 97 30.69 28.48 -3.44
N ASN A 98 31.38 28.76 -2.35
CA ASN A 98 32.15 29.99 -2.24
C ASN A 98 33.34 29.86 -3.19
N MET A 99 33.25 30.51 -4.35
CA MET A 99 34.38 30.72 -5.22
C MET A 99 35.29 31.78 -4.55
N ALA A 100 36.52 31.38 -4.25
CA ALA A 100 37.61 32.27 -3.84
C ALA A 100 38.30 32.87 -5.08
#